data_AF-A0A7C1Y7L3-F1
#
_entry.id   AF-A0A7C1Y7L3-F1
#
_cell.length_a   1.000
_cell.length_b   1.000
_cell.length_c   1.000
_cell.angle_alpha   90.00
_cell.angle_beta   90.00
_cell.angle_gamma   90.00
#
_symmetry.space_group_name_H-M   'P 1'
#
loop_
_entity.id
_entity.type
_entity.pdbx_description
1 polymer ?
#
loop_
_entity_poly.entity_id
_entity_poly.type
_entity_poly.pdbx_seq_one_letter_code
_entity_poly.pdbx_strand_id
1 'polypeptide(L)'
;MPDTVLIINGATRVNGNTDIIIEKIIEGAKNNGVNVKFINLREKKIANCIGCYQCLRESTCSFDDDMTYIRKYINETEVMILASPLYWCGVTGLMKTFLDRLFFYYHSKNRTLIAGKQVIIVTPMNQKDIGVESEPYSRVLQTAFQMSWSQDCRYGFLCWYYGERSSAEQTRTS
;
A
#
# COMPACT_ATOMS: atom_id res chain seq x y z
N MET A 1 15.88 -17.70 0.62
CA MET A 1 14.60 -17.20 1.19
C MET A 1 14.86 -15.79 1.72
N PRO A 2 13.87 -14.88 1.77
CA PRO A 2 14.10 -13.55 2.33
C PRO A 2 14.46 -13.65 3.82
N ASP A 3 15.47 -12.88 4.25
CA ASP A 3 15.92 -12.89 5.65
C ASP A 3 14.90 -12.21 6.59
N THR A 4 14.06 -11.33 6.05
CA THR A 4 13.01 -10.62 6.79
C THR A 4 11.76 -10.44 5.94
N VAL A 5 10.59 -10.68 6.56
CA VAL A 5 9.26 -10.39 5.99
C VAL A 5 8.60 -9.27 6.78
N LEU A 6 8.06 -8.26 6.09
CA LEU A 6 7.24 -7.21 6.69
C LEU A 6 5.76 -7.57 6.56
N ILE A 7 5.04 -7.64 7.68
CA ILE A 7 3.60 -7.86 7.71
C ILE A 7 2.91 -6.56 8.11
N ILE A 8 2.02 -6.07 7.26
CA ILE A 8 1.13 -4.94 7.52
C ILE A 8 -0.29 -5.47 7.76
N ASN A 9 -0.78 -5.33 8.99
CA ASN A 9 -2.14 -5.72 9.36
C ASN A 9 -3.10 -4.53 9.33
N GLY A 10 -4.05 -4.58 8.40
CA GLY A 10 -5.12 -3.60 8.24
C GLY A 10 -6.45 -4.04 8.86
N ALA A 11 -6.53 -5.14 9.59
CA ALA A 11 -7.78 -5.52 10.25
C ALA A 11 -8.23 -4.45 11.24
N THR A 12 -9.54 -4.26 11.40
CA THR A 12 -10.09 -3.25 12.35
C THR A 12 -10.57 -3.88 13.67
N ARG A 13 -10.75 -5.19 13.71
CA ARG A 13 -11.19 -5.93 14.91
C ARG A 13 -9.98 -6.56 15.60
N VAL A 14 -9.93 -6.44 16.93
CA VAL A 14 -8.94 -7.14 17.76
C VAL A 14 -9.34 -8.61 17.87
N ASN A 15 -8.37 -9.51 17.72
CA ASN A 15 -8.54 -10.97 17.76
C ASN A 15 -9.54 -11.49 16.70
N GLY A 16 -9.61 -10.80 15.56
CA GLY A 16 -10.44 -11.23 14.43
C GLY A 16 -9.76 -12.30 13.56
N ASN A 17 -10.48 -12.82 12.57
CA ASN A 17 -9.96 -13.84 11.65
C ASN A 17 -8.62 -13.48 11.01
N THR A 18 -8.44 -12.20 10.60
CA THR A 18 -7.18 -11.74 10.03
C THR A 18 -6.03 -11.82 11.03
N ASP A 19 -6.27 -11.47 12.29
CA ASP A 19 -5.25 -11.53 13.35
C ASP A 19 -4.81 -12.99 13.57
N ILE A 20 -5.77 -13.92 13.66
CA ILE A 20 -5.50 -15.37 13.82
C ILE A 20 -4.68 -15.92 12.65
N ILE A 21 -5.03 -15.56 11.41
CA ILE A 21 -4.27 -15.99 10.23
C ILE A 21 -2.84 -15.45 10.27
N ILE A 22 -2.66 -14.18 10.61
CA ILE A 22 -1.33 -13.57 10.72
C ILE A 22 -0.50 -14.24 11.81
N GLU A 23 -1.09 -14.54 12.97
CA GLU A 23 -0.38 -15.26 14.04
C GLU A 23 0.19 -16.59 13.54
N LYS A 24 -0.59 -17.34 12.75
CA LYS A 24 -0.11 -18.58 12.12
C LYS A 24 0.98 -18.35 11.08
N ILE A 25 0.89 -17.28 10.30
CA ILE A 25 1.96 -16.90 9.36
C ILE A 25 3.25 -16.54 10.12
N ILE A 26 3.15 -15.77 11.20
CA ILE A 26 4.29 -15.40 12.04
C ILE A 26 4.93 -16.63 12.68
N GLU A 27 4.11 -17.53 13.22
CA GLU A 27 4.55 -18.81 13.80
C GLU A 27 5.31 -19.64 12.77
N GLY A 28 4.72 -19.83 11.58
CA GLY A 28 5.35 -20.57 10.48
C GLY A 28 6.66 -19.94 10.00
N ALA A 29 6.70 -18.61 9.84
CA ALA A 29 7.91 -17.90 9.43
C ALA A 29 9.05 -18.06 10.45
N LYS A 30 8.75 -17.88 11.74
CA LYS A 30 9.73 -18.06 12.83
C LYS A 30 10.27 -19.48 12.90
N ASN A 31 9.40 -20.48 12.75
CA ASN A 31 9.79 -21.90 12.73
C ASN A 31 10.72 -22.25 11.56
N ASN A 32 10.74 -21.44 10.50
CA ASN A 32 11.63 -21.58 9.36
C ASN A 32 12.83 -20.60 9.40
N GLY A 33 13.08 -19.96 10.55
CA GLY A 33 14.21 -19.04 10.72
C GLY A 33 14.07 -17.70 9.99
N VAL A 34 12.87 -17.33 9.54
CA VAL A 34 12.61 -16.05 8.88
C VAL A 34 12.28 -14.99 9.92
N ASN A 35 12.96 -13.85 9.87
CA ASN A 35 12.62 -12.73 10.75
C ASN A 35 11.31 -12.08 10.30
N VAL A 36 10.47 -11.71 11.26
CA VAL A 36 9.21 -11.03 10.95
C VAL A 36 9.18 -9.66 11.61
N LYS A 37 8.94 -8.63 10.79
CA LYS A 37 8.55 -7.30 11.25
C LYS A 37 7.04 -7.20 11.12
N PHE A 38 6.35 -7.01 12.23
CA PHE A 38 4.89 -6.93 12.26
C PHE A 38 4.46 -5.52 12.61
N ILE A 39 3.55 -4.96 11.82
CA ILE A 39 2.96 -3.64 12.02
C ILE A 39 1.45 -3.77 12.00
N ASN A 40 0.82 -3.40 13.11
CA ASN A 40 -0.63 -3.32 13.22
C ASN A 40 -1.10 -1.89 12.97
N LEU A 41 -1.82 -1.63 11.87
CA LEU A 41 -2.25 -0.28 11.49
C LEU A 41 -3.25 0.31 12.48
N ARG A 42 -3.96 -0.51 13.27
CA ARG A 42 -4.85 -0.03 14.33
C ARG A 42 -4.12 0.75 15.43
N GLU A 43 -2.83 0.49 15.60
CA GLU A 43 -1.98 1.10 16.62
C GLU A 43 -1.18 2.28 16.07
N LYS A 44 -1.42 2.67 14.81
CA LYS A 44 -0.68 3.71 14.11
C LYS A 44 -1.55 4.93 13.84
N LYS A 45 -0.95 6.10 13.99
CA LYS A 45 -1.50 7.39 13.62
C LYS A 45 -0.96 7.75 12.25
N ILE A 46 -1.75 7.48 11.22
CA ILE A 46 -1.43 7.80 9.83
C ILE A 46 -2.53 8.73 9.32
N ALA A 47 -2.16 9.93 8.89
CA ALA A 47 -3.11 10.85 8.29
C ALA A 47 -3.52 10.38 6.89
N ASN A 48 -4.74 10.69 6.48
CA ASN A 48 -5.16 10.48 5.09
C ASN A 48 -4.31 11.32 4.14
N CYS A 49 -3.97 10.75 2.99
CA CYS A 49 -3.31 11.51 1.94
C CYS A 49 -4.26 12.62 1.43
N ILE A 50 -3.76 13.87 1.39
CA ILE A 50 -4.54 15.02 0.89
C ILE A 50 -4.19 15.42 -0.55
N GLY A 51 -3.34 14.65 -1.24
CA GLY A 51 -2.95 14.94 -2.61
C GLY A 51 -2.17 16.26 -2.78
N CYS A 52 -1.33 16.64 -1.81
CA CYS A 52 -0.52 17.88 -1.90
C CYS A 52 0.63 17.82 -2.92
N TYR A 53 0.94 16.61 -3.41
CA TYR A 53 2.01 16.29 -4.38
C TYR A 53 3.42 16.70 -3.97
N GLN A 54 3.69 17.03 -2.69
CA GLN A 54 5.05 17.34 -2.24
C GLN A 54 6.01 16.17 -2.49
N CYS A 55 5.55 14.93 -2.30
CA CYS A 55 6.36 13.74 -2.57
C CYS A 55 6.77 13.60 -4.04
N LEU A 56 5.98 14.10 -4.99
CA LEU A 56 6.36 14.13 -6.40
C LEU A 56 7.33 15.25 -6.75
N ARG A 57 7.35 16.34 -5.99
CA ARG A 57 8.25 17.48 -6.24
C ARG A 57 9.59 17.34 -5.54
N GLU A 58 9.57 16.83 -4.31
CA GLU A 58 10.70 16.92 -3.37
C GLU A 58 11.20 15.56 -2.87
N SER A 59 10.60 14.44 -3.29
CA SER A 59 10.85 13.09 -2.76
C SER A 59 10.60 12.92 -1.26
N THR A 60 10.01 13.92 -0.59
CA THR A 60 9.67 13.94 0.84
C THR A 60 8.15 14.05 1.04
N CYS A 61 7.65 13.67 2.22
CA CYS A 61 6.23 13.84 2.51
C CYS A 61 6.02 15.01 3.49
N SER A 62 4.95 15.79 3.29
CA SER A 62 4.53 16.88 4.17
C SER A 62 4.09 16.44 5.56
N PHE A 63 3.69 15.18 5.72
CA PHE A 63 3.23 14.62 6.99
C PHE A 63 4.40 14.00 7.75
N ASP A 64 4.53 14.39 9.02
CA ASP A 64 5.36 13.72 10.01
C ASP A 64 4.48 12.86 10.93
N ASP A 65 4.27 11.61 10.53
CA ASP A 65 3.41 10.65 11.20
C ASP A 65 4.02 9.23 11.15
N ASP A 66 3.31 8.23 11.66
CA ASP A 66 3.83 6.86 11.75
C ASP A 66 4.22 6.26 10.38
N MET A 67 3.76 6.85 9.26
CA MET A 67 4.15 6.42 7.93
C MET A 67 5.65 6.62 7.67
N THR A 68 6.29 7.59 8.33
CA THR A 68 7.75 7.79 8.23
C THR A 68 8.50 6.56 8.75
N TYR A 69 8.09 6.03 9.90
CA TYR A 69 8.66 4.81 10.46
C TYR A 69 8.32 3.57 9.61
N ILE A 70 7.07 3.45 9.15
CA ILE A 70 6.64 2.30 8.33
C ILE A 70 7.43 2.23 7.02
N ARG A 71 7.67 3.37 6.35
CA ARG A 71 8.46 3.44 5.11
C ARG A 71 9.89 2.92 5.29
N LYS A 72 10.51 3.12 6.45
CA LYS A 72 11.83 2.57 6.74
C LYS A 72 11.82 1.03 6.62
N TYR A 73 10.84 0.35 7.21
CA TYR A 73 10.73 -1.10 7.09
C TYR A 73 10.42 -1.55 5.67
N ILE A 74 9.58 -0.81 4.95
CA ILE A 74 9.29 -1.11 3.54
C ILE A 74 10.59 -1.08 2.73
N ASN A 75 11.41 -0.05 2.90
CA ASN A 75 12.67 0.09 2.18
C ASN A 75 13.64 -1.06 2.50
N GLU A 76 13.68 -1.51 3.76
CA GLU A 76 14.60 -2.53 4.27
C GLU A 76 14.15 -3.99 4.01
N THR A 77 12.94 -4.24 3.49
CA THR A 77 12.41 -5.62 3.33
C THR A 77 12.08 -5.99 1.90
N GLU A 78 12.45 -7.18 1.45
CA GLU A 78 12.19 -7.62 0.07
C GLU A 78 10.81 -8.24 -0.14
N VAL A 79 10.18 -8.69 0.95
CA VAL A 79 8.87 -9.34 0.94
C VAL A 79 7.94 -8.69 1.94
N MET A 80 6.77 -8.30 1.46
CA MET A 80 5.70 -7.73 2.26
C MET A 80 4.44 -8.59 2.22
N ILE A 81 3.78 -8.71 3.36
CA ILE A 81 2.45 -9.31 3.48
C ILE A 81 1.47 -8.20 3.84
N LEU A 82 0.47 -7.98 2.99
CA LEU A 82 -0.62 -7.04 3.23
C LEU A 82 -1.85 -7.83 3.63
N ALA A 83 -2.20 -7.77 4.91
CA ALA A 83 -3.31 -8.50 5.46
C ALA A 83 -4.47 -7.54 5.76
N SER A 84 -5.63 -7.77 5.14
CA SER A 84 -6.83 -6.97 5.36
C SER A 84 -8.06 -7.83 5.18
N PRO A 85 -9.05 -7.79 6.09
CA PRO A 85 -10.35 -8.36 5.81
C PRO A 85 -10.98 -7.64 4.61
N LEU A 86 -11.90 -8.32 3.94
CA LEU A 86 -12.67 -7.76 2.83
C LEU A 86 -13.85 -6.95 3.36
N TYR A 87 -13.80 -5.62 3.18
CA TYR A 87 -14.88 -4.70 3.52
C TYR A 87 -15.44 -4.11 2.23
N TRP A 88 -16.67 -4.48 1.86
CA TRP A 88 -17.36 -4.00 0.64
C TRP A 88 -16.49 -4.08 -0.62
N CYS A 89 -16.12 -5.29 -1.02
CA CYS A 89 -15.27 -5.53 -2.21
C CYS A 89 -13.90 -4.85 -2.19
N GLY A 90 -13.45 -4.38 -1.02
CA GLY A 90 -12.23 -3.60 -0.84
C GLY A 90 -11.45 -3.97 0.41
N VAL A 91 -10.30 -3.31 0.57
CA VAL A 91 -9.54 -3.32 1.83
C VAL A 91 -10.24 -2.46 2.89
N THR A 92 -9.82 -2.58 4.15
CA THR A 92 -10.29 -1.67 5.20
C THR A 92 -9.85 -0.23 4.93
N GLY A 93 -10.55 0.73 5.54
CA GLY A 93 -10.14 2.14 5.51
C GLY A 93 -8.69 2.35 6.00
N LEU A 94 -8.27 1.64 7.05
CA LEU A 94 -6.89 1.70 7.56
C LEU A 94 -5.87 1.28 6.51
N MET A 95 -6.12 0.13 5.85
CA MET A 95 -5.25 -0.35 4.79
C MET A 95 -5.28 0.59 3.59
N LYS A 96 -6.44 1.16 3.23
CA LYS A 96 -6.54 2.13 2.14
C LYS A 96 -5.74 3.40 2.42
N THR A 97 -5.83 3.95 3.65
CA THR A 97 -5.00 5.07 4.09
C THR A 97 -3.52 4.74 3.95
N PHE A 98 -3.09 3.57 4.41
CA PHE A 98 -1.70 3.12 4.22
C PHE A 98 -1.30 3.07 2.74
N LEU A 99 -2.12 2.44 1.88
CA LEU A 99 -1.86 2.31 0.44
C LEU A 99 -1.77 3.68 -0.27
N ASP A 100 -2.67 4.62 0.05
CA ASP A 100 -2.66 5.96 -0.55
C ASP A 100 -1.40 6.74 -0.21
N ARG A 101 -0.81 6.46 0.95
CA ARG A 101 0.44 7.08 1.39
C ARG A 101 1.67 6.47 0.69
N LEU A 102 1.54 5.32 0.01
CA LEU A 102 2.59 4.73 -0.82
C LEU A 102 2.81 5.46 -2.15
N PHE A 103 1.93 6.40 -2.52
CA PHE A 103 2.16 7.30 -3.66
C PHE A 103 3.50 8.06 -3.57
N PHE A 104 4.07 8.17 -2.36
CA PHE A 104 5.44 8.57 -2.11
C PHE A 104 6.50 7.91 -3.01
N TYR A 105 6.32 6.63 -3.34
CA TYR A 105 7.25 5.86 -4.17
C TYR A 105 7.11 6.12 -5.68
N TYR A 106 6.15 6.95 -6.08
CA TYR A 106 5.99 7.35 -7.48
C TYR A 106 7.07 8.33 -7.96
N HIS A 107 7.70 9.04 -7.02
CA HIS A 107 8.86 9.86 -7.31
C HIS A 107 10.05 9.00 -7.77
N SER A 108 10.76 9.43 -8.81
CA SER A 108 11.89 8.68 -9.42
C SER A 108 12.95 8.24 -8.39
N LYS A 109 13.36 9.14 -7.49
CA LYS A 109 14.30 8.86 -6.38
C LYS A 109 13.82 7.80 -5.38
N ASN A 110 12.50 7.63 -5.22
CA ASN A 110 11.94 6.71 -4.23
C ASN A 110 11.54 5.37 -4.88
N ARG A 111 11.28 5.36 -6.19
CA ARG A 111 10.77 4.18 -6.93
C ARG A 111 11.61 2.92 -6.74
N THR A 112 12.93 3.06 -6.72
CA THR A 112 13.86 1.93 -6.54
C THR A 112 13.76 1.30 -5.15
N LEU A 113 13.23 2.02 -4.16
CA LEU A 113 13.04 1.52 -2.80
C LEU A 113 11.86 0.56 -2.65
N ILE A 114 10.96 0.48 -3.63
CA ILE A 114 9.83 -0.45 -3.62
C ILE A 114 9.80 -1.38 -4.84
N ALA A 115 10.48 -1.00 -5.94
CA ALA A 115 10.54 -1.80 -7.15
C ALA A 115 11.19 -3.17 -6.90
N GLY A 116 10.58 -4.23 -7.44
CA GLY A 116 11.09 -5.60 -7.34
C GLY A 116 10.68 -6.36 -6.07
N LYS A 117 10.11 -5.68 -5.07
CA LYS A 117 9.65 -6.34 -3.83
C LYS A 117 8.44 -7.23 -4.09
N GLN A 118 8.43 -8.39 -3.46
CA GLN A 118 7.31 -9.34 -3.57
C GLN A 118 6.23 -8.97 -2.56
N VAL A 119 4.97 -9.00 -3.01
CA VAL A 119 3.81 -8.69 -2.16
C VAL A 119 2.87 -9.88 -2.12
N ILE A 120 2.58 -10.35 -0.91
CA ILE A 120 1.59 -11.38 -0.63
C ILE A 120 0.38 -10.69 -0.03
N ILE A 121 -0.81 -11.05 -0.50
CA ILE A 121 -2.07 -10.47 -0.02
C ILE A 121 -2.82 -11.54 0.77
N VAL A 122 -3.28 -11.19 1.97
CA VAL A 122 -4.01 -12.08 2.86
C VAL A 122 -5.36 -11.47 3.21
N THR A 123 -6.43 -12.12 2.77
CA THR A 123 -7.78 -11.56 2.84
C THR A 123 -8.77 -12.61 3.29
N PRO A 124 -9.12 -12.65 4.59
CA PRO A 124 -10.24 -13.46 5.01
C PRO A 124 -11.54 -12.86 4.46
N MET A 125 -12.38 -13.72 3.90
CA MET A 125 -13.68 -13.41 3.34
C MET A 125 -14.72 -14.33 3.98
N ASN A 126 -15.96 -13.84 4.15
CA ASN A 126 -17.07 -14.65 4.64
C ASN A 126 -18.00 -15.06 3.49
N GLN A 127 -17.41 -15.49 2.37
CA GLN A 127 -18.12 -15.94 1.18
C GLN A 127 -17.53 -17.26 0.67
N LYS A 128 -18.39 -18.11 0.11
CA LYS A 128 -17.98 -19.37 -0.54
C LYS A 128 -17.60 -19.16 -2.00
N ASP A 129 -18.26 -18.20 -2.67
CA ASP A 129 -17.94 -17.81 -4.03
C ASP A 129 -16.89 -16.70 -4.00
N ILE A 130 -15.69 -17.04 -4.45
CA ILE A 130 -14.54 -16.15 -4.41
C ILE A 130 -14.63 -15.11 -5.52
N GLY A 131 -15.26 -15.42 -6.66
CA GLY A 131 -15.14 -14.63 -7.90
C GLY A 131 -15.75 -13.23 -7.80
N VAL A 132 -16.92 -13.10 -7.19
CA VAL A 132 -17.72 -11.86 -7.24
C VAL A 132 -17.07 -10.70 -6.50
N GLU A 133 -16.49 -10.97 -5.32
CA GLU A 133 -15.94 -9.90 -4.47
C GLU A 133 -14.40 -9.85 -4.47
N SER A 134 -13.72 -10.95 -4.81
CA SER A 134 -12.25 -10.96 -4.85
C SER A 134 -11.66 -10.40 -6.16
N GLU A 135 -12.40 -10.42 -7.27
CA GLU A 135 -11.91 -9.87 -8.54
C GLU A 135 -11.66 -8.35 -8.45
N PRO A 136 -12.64 -7.50 -8.05
CA PRO A 136 -12.38 -6.06 -7.90
C PRO A 136 -11.28 -5.78 -6.87
N TYR A 137 -11.24 -6.56 -5.79
CA TYR A 137 -10.23 -6.46 -4.74
C TYR A 137 -8.81 -6.76 -5.24
N SER A 138 -8.65 -7.91 -5.89
CA SER A 138 -7.36 -8.35 -6.45
C SER A 138 -6.90 -7.41 -7.53
N ARG A 139 -7.80 -6.88 -8.37
CA ARG A 139 -7.48 -5.86 -9.38
C ARG A 139 -6.96 -4.56 -8.77
N VAL A 140 -7.54 -4.06 -7.68
CA VAL A 140 -7.05 -2.82 -7.02
C VAL A 140 -5.64 -3.02 -6.47
N LEU A 141 -5.37 -4.13 -5.79
CA LEU A 141 -4.06 -4.41 -5.23
C LEU A 141 -3.03 -4.78 -6.31
N GLN A 142 -3.44 -5.55 -7.32
CA GLN A 142 -2.63 -5.79 -8.51
C GLN A 142 -2.35 -4.47 -9.22
N THR A 143 -3.29 -3.56 -9.37
CA THR A 143 -2.99 -2.26 -10.00
C THR A 143 -2.02 -1.45 -9.14
N ALA A 144 -2.17 -1.44 -7.81
CA ALA A 144 -1.28 -0.71 -6.92
C ALA A 144 0.18 -1.24 -6.93
N PHE A 145 0.39 -2.54 -7.11
CA PHE A 145 1.73 -3.19 -7.00
C PHE A 145 2.26 -3.82 -8.30
N GLN A 146 1.37 -4.28 -9.18
CA GLN A 146 1.60 -4.66 -10.58
C GLN A 146 1.25 -3.54 -11.55
N MET A 147 1.27 -2.26 -11.13
CA MET A 147 1.67 -1.21 -12.07
C MET A 147 3.02 -1.65 -12.59
N SER A 148 2.99 -2.41 -13.69
CA SER A 148 4.17 -2.77 -14.43
C SER A 148 4.73 -1.42 -14.80
N TRP A 149 5.77 -1.07 -14.09
CA TRP A 149 6.69 0.01 -14.35
C TRP A 149 7.45 -0.24 -15.66
N SER A 150 6.82 -0.98 -16.59
CA SER A 150 7.19 -1.12 -17.97
C SER A 150 7.20 0.28 -18.57
N GLN A 151 8.15 0.50 -19.45
CA GLN A 151 8.41 1.81 -20.07
C GLN A 151 7.27 2.27 -21.02
N ASP A 152 6.07 1.70 -20.89
CA ASP A 152 4.88 1.97 -21.68
C ASP A 152 3.70 2.36 -20.77
N CYS A 153 3.86 3.45 -20.02
CA CYS A 153 2.72 4.27 -19.60
C CYS A 153 2.12 4.98 -20.83
N ARG A 154 1.73 4.22 -21.87
CA ARG A 154 1.01 4.71 -23.06
C ARG A 154 -0.50 4.53 -22.97
N TYR A 155 -0.99 3.82 -21.96
CA TYR A 155 -2.41 3.72 -21.64
C TYR A 155 -2.70 4.19 -20.21
N GLY A 156 -2.35 5.45 -19.94
CA GLY A 156 -2.93 6.23 -18.86
C GLY A 156 -4.37 6.62 -19.21
N PHE A 157 -5.30 5.67 -19.26
CA PHE A 157 -6.70 5.96 -19.61
C PHE A 157 -7.49 6.69 -18.50
N LEU A 158 -6.88 6.96 -17.34
CA LEU A 158 -7.47 7.77 -16.27
C LEU A 158 -6.48 8.80 -15.68
N CYS A 159 -5.27 8.92 -16.23
CA CYS A 159 -4.27 9.91 -15.78
C CYS A 159 -4.19 11.14 -16.72
N TRP A 160 -5.09 11.23 -17.70
CA TRP A 160 -5.12 12.28 -18.74
C TRP A 160 -6.38 13.16 -18.71
N TYR A 161 -6.96 13.35 -17.52
CA TYR A 161 -7.80 14.53 -17.26
C TYR A 161 -7.08 15.51 -16.32
N TYR A 162 -5.75 15.56 -16.41
CA TYR A 162 -5.06 16.84 -16.32
C TYR A 162 -5.35 17.54 -17.65
N GLY A 163 -6.47 18.25 -17.70
CA GLY A 163 -6.60 19.34 -18.65
C GLY A 163 -5.35 20.20 -18.48
N GLU A 164 -4.72 20.51 -19.61
CA GLU A 164 -3.79 21.61 -19.71
C GLU A 164 -4.40 22.79 -18.95
N ARG A 165 -3.88 23.12 -17.76
CA ARG A 165 -3.92 24.50 -17.34
C ARG A 165 -3.00 25.20 -18.31
N SER A 166 -3.60 25.66 -19.40
CA SER A 166 -3.00 26.62 -20.30
C SER A 166 -2.34 27.70 -19.46
N SER A 167 -1.17 28.15 -19.89
CA SER A 167 -0.38 29.23 -19.33
C SER A 167 -1.09 30.60 -19.29
N ALA A 168 -2.43 30.64 -19.35
CA ALA A 168 -3.26 31.83 -19.42
C ALA A 168 -3.96 32.21 -18.08
N GLU A 169 -3.89 31.40 -17.02
CA GLU A 169 -4.57 31.69 -15.73
C GLU A 169 -3.67 32.22 -14.61
N GLN A 170 -2.38 32.49 -14.87
CA GLN A 170 -1.47 33.10 -13.89
C GLN A 170 -1.61 34.62 -13.72
N THR A 171 -2.57 35.27 -14.37
CA THR A 171 -2.78 36.74 -14.32
C THR A 171 -4.09 37.20 -13.71
N ARG A 172 -4.73 36.43 -12.82
CA ARG A 172 -5.90 36.90 -12.06
C ARG A 172 -5.88 36.50 -10.59
N THR A 173 -5.00 37.15 -9.84
CA THR A 173 -5.25 37.55 -8.44
C THR A 173 -4.41 38.78 -8.16
N SER A 174 -5.02 39.95 -8.39
CA SER A 174 -4.71 41.20 -7.69
C SER A 174 -5.38 41.20 -6.33
#